data_AF-A0A1D2TPA0-F1
#
_entry.id   AF-A0A1D2TPA0-F1
#
_cell.length_a   1.000
_cell.length_b   1.000
_cell.length_c   1.000
_cell.angle_alpha   90.00
_cell.angle_beta   90.00
_cell.angle_gamma   90.00
#
_symmetry.space_group_name_H-M   'P 1'
#
loop_
_entity.id
_entity.type
_entity.pdbx_description
1 polymer ?
#
loop_
_entity_poly.entity_id
_entity_poly.type
_entity_poly.pdbx_seq_one_letter_code
_entity_poly.pdbx_strand_id
1 'polypeptide(L)'
;MVDDAHDPRALRAAIGISHAEERRIAQDLSPAIAWPTLVLALALPAALILVIALGLTRALPLWACTPILAVLSYAHYTLVHEAIHGNVVASPRSAYWINTLVGWIGSLGLAAGWPALQRTHVLHHSHTNTERDPDIYVKGTFLQLLGKWIMGIPTSLIPMAALRFISPRRYQRIGAILSPPEITQVSAVTLLTLALLGLALATGHVVDWLMLWFLPTRLAGLILAIFFQWLPHHPFDRTERYLNTRVSLWTGGTFLLLQQNLHLMHHLWPSVPFYNYARLFHRLRPVLQVEGSRIEGLMVGPGRRTVG
;
A
#
# COMPACT_ATOMS: atom_id res chain seq x y z
N MET A 1 14.62 -37.79 -20.74
CA MET A 1 13.19 -38.00 -20.47
C MET A 1 12.66 -36.70 -19.93
N VAL A 2 11.87 -36.00 -20.75
CA VAL A 2 11.23 -34.73 -20.40
C VAL A 2 10.14 -35.08 -19.39
N ASP A 3 10.16 -34.42 -18.24
CA ASP A 3 9.25 -34.67 -17.13
C ASP A 3 7.86 -34.10 -17.50
N ASP A 4 7.04 -34.93 -18.15
CA ASP A 4 5.65 -34.63 -18.55
C ASP A 4 4.67 -34.52 -17.35
N ALA A 5 5.17 -34.48 -16.11
CA ALA A 5 4.37 -34.49 -14.88
C ALA A 5 3.89 -33.12 -14.38
N HIS A 6 4.03 -32.04 -15.15
CA HIS A 6 3.72 -30.68 -14.66
C HIS A 6 3.21 -29.71 -15.72
N ASP A 7 2.29 -30.13 -16.62
CA ASP A 7 1.55 -29.15 -17.42
C ASP A 7 0.50 -28.44 -16.53
N PRO A 8 0.69 -27.16 -16.16
CA PRO A 8 -0.27 -26.44 -15.32
C PRO A 8 -1.63 -26.29 -16.00
N ARG A 9 -1.69 -26.37 -17.34
CA ARG A 9 -2.95 -26.33 -18.09
C ARG A 9 -3.77 -27.60 -17.86
N ALA A 10 -3.13 -28.76 -17.88
CA ALA A 10 -3.78 -30.04 -17.58
C ALA A 10 -4.23 -30.12 -16.10
N LEU A 11 -3.40 -29.63 -15.17
CA LEU A 11 -3.74 -29.57 -13.75
C LEU A 11 -4.87 -28.56 -13.46
N ARG A 12 -4.88 -27.41 -14.13
CA ARG A 12 -6.00 -26.45 -14.06
C ARG A 12 -7.30 -27.02 -14.61
N ALA A 13 -7.23 -27.75 -15.73
CA ALA A 13 -8.39 -28.43 -16.30
C ALA A 13 -8.98 -29.44 -15.31
N ALA A 14 -8.15 -30.14 -14.53
CA ALA A 14 -8.59 -31.07 -13.49
C ALA A 14 -9.25 -30.38 -12.28
N ILE A 15 -8.83 -29.17 -11.92
CA ILE A 15 -9.46 -28.36 -10.85
C ILE A 15 -10.82 -27.79 -11.29
N GLY A 16 -11.04 -27.64 -12.59
CA GLY A 16 -12.29 -27.09 -13.14
C GLY A 16 -12.44 -25.57 -12.99
N ILE A 17 -11.40 -24.86 -12.54
CA ILE A 17 -11.38 -23.39 -12.43
C ILE A 17 -10.54 -22.81 -13.56
N SER A 18 -11.21 -22.38 -14.64
CA SER A 18 -10.56 -21.65 -15.74
C SER A 18 -10.28 -20.19 -15.37
N HIS A 19 -9.49 -19.47 -16.16
CA HIS A 19 -9.34 -18.02 -15.98
C HIS A 19 -10.65 -17.24 -16.08
N ALA A 20 -11.60 -17.71 -16.90
CA ALA A 20 -12.93 -17.11 -16.98
C ALA A 20 -13.71 -17.33 -15.67
N GLU A 21 -13.54 -18.50 -15.06
CA GLU A 21 -14.09 -18.78 -13.74
C GLU A 21 -13.45 -17.92 -12.66
N GLU A 22 -12.11 -17.81 -12.62
CA GLU A 22 -11.41 -16.90 -11.70
C GLU A 22 -11.95 -15.46 -11.80
N ARG A 23 -12.18 -14.98 -13.03
CA ARG A 23 -12.75 -13.66 -13.29
C ARG A 23 -14.18 -13.54 -12.75
N ARG A 24 -15.02 -14.56 -12.97
CA ARG A 24 -16.40 -14.59 -12.45
C ARG A 24 -16.39 -14.55 -10.92
N ILE A 25 -15.55 -15.36 -10.29
CA ILE A 25 -15.35 -15.39 -8.84
C ILE A 25 -14.97 -14.00 -8.31
N ALA A 26 -14.03 -13.32 -8.96
CA ALA A 26 -13.62 -11.97 -8.60
C ALA A 26 -14.78 -10.97 -8.77
N GLN A 27 -15.52 -11.03 -9.87
CA GLN A 27 -16.68 -10.18 -10.12
C GLN A 27 -17.79 -10.35 -9.08
N ASP A 28 -18.09 -11.58 -8.67
CA ASP A 28 -19.06 -11.86 -7.60
C ASP A 28 -18.66 -11.21 -6.26
N LEU A 29 -17.35 -11.04 -6.05
CA LEU A 29 -16.78 -10.42 -4.86
C LEU A 29 -16.52 -8.91 -5.02
N SER A 30 -16.85 -8.32 -6.17
CA SER A 30 -16.65 -6.90 -6.47
C SER A 30 -18.01 -6.18 -6.55
N PRO A 31 -18.51 -5.62 -5.43
CA PRO A 31 -19.78 -4.90 -5.44
C PRO A 31 -19.69 -3.60 -6.24
N ALA A 32 -20.85 -3.08 -6.67
CA ALA A 32 -20.92 -1.78 -7.36
C ALA A 32 -20.41 -0.62 -6.48
N ILE A 33 -20.68 -0.69 -5.18
CA ILE A 33 -20.25 0.28 -4.16
C ILE A 33 -19.67 -0.49 -2.98
N ALA A 34 -18.44 -0.16 -2.59
CA ALA A 34 -17.79 -0.75 -1.43
C ALA A 34 -18.13 0.03 -0.15
N TRP A 35 -19.31 -0.23 0.42
CA TRP A 35 -19.77 0.40 1.66
C TRP A 35 -18.77 0.31 2.83
N PRO A 36 -18.08 -0.82 3.08
CA PRO A 36 -17.06 -0.87 4.13
C PRO A 36 -15.94 0.16 3.93
N THR A 37 -15.51 0.38 2.68
CA THR A 37 -14.48 1.36 2.33
C THR A 37 -14.96 2.79 2.54
N LEU A 38 -16.24 3.09 2.24
CA LEU A 38 -16.84 4.40 2.52
C LEU A 38 -16.97 4.68 4.03
N VAL A 39 -17.32 3.66 4.83
CA VAL A 39 -17.32 3.79 6.30
C VAL A 39 -15.92 4.09 6.80
N LEU A 40 -14.89 3.40 6.30
CA LEU A 40 -13.49 3.70 6.64
C LEU A 40 -13.08 5.11 6.20
N ALA A 41 -13.55 5.60 5.05
CA ALA A 41 -13.26 6.95 4.57
C ALA A 41 -13.78 8.06 5.50
N LEU A 42 -14.77 7.76 6.36
CA LEU A 42 -15.25 8.67 7.39
C LEU A 42 -14.63 8.38 8.77
N ALA A 43 -14.53 7.10 9.13
CA ALA A 43 -14.06 6.67 10.45
C ALA A 43 -12.57 6.96 10.66
N LEU A 44 -11.73 6.77 9.63
CA LEU A 44 -10.28 6.94 9.76
C LEU A 44 -9.88 8.41 10.00
N PRO A 45 -10.40 9.41 9.24
CA PRO A 45 -10.13 10.81 9.56
C PRO A 45 -10.67 11.22 10.93
N ALA A 46 -11.88 10.78 11.30
CA ALA A 46 -12.47 11.07 12.60
C ALA A 46 -11.62 10.51 13.76
N ALA A 47 -11.17 9.26 13.66
CA ALA A 47 -10.29 8.64 14.64
C ALA A 47 -8.93 9.35 14.72
N LEU A 48 -8.36 9.74 13.58
CA LEU A 48 -7.09 10.47 13.53
C LEU A 48 -7.22 11.84 14.22
N ILE A 49 -8.26 12.60 13.90
CA ILE A 49 -8.56 13.90 14.55
C ILE A 49 -8.77 13.71 16.06
N LEU A 50 -9.53 12.70 16.46
CA LEU A 50 -9.79 12.40 17.87
C LEU A 50 -8.49 12.12 18.63
N VAL A 51 -7.62 11.24 18.12
CA VAL A 51 -6.36 10.89 18.81
C VAL A 51 -5.39 12.08 18.86
N ILE A 52 -5.37 12.92 17.82
CA ILE A 52 -4.62 14.18 17.84
C ILE A 52 -5.18 15.11 18.93
N ALA A 53 -6.50 15.29 19.01
CA ALA A 53 -7.14 16.13 20.02
C ALA A 53 -6.87 15.63 21.45
N LEU A 54 -6.93 14.31 21.68
CA LEU A 54 -6.57 13.70 22.96
C LEU A 54 -5.10 13.92 23.32
N GLY A 55 -4.19 13.90 22.34
CA GLY A 55 -2.78 14.21 22.52
C GLY A 55 -2.54 15.69 22.85
N LEU A 56 -3.18 16.61 22.12
CA LEU A 56 -3.05 18.06 22.33
C LEU A 56 -3.61 18.49 23.69
N THR A 57 -4.72 17.90 24.12
CA THR A 57 -5.31 18.13 25.46
C THR A 57 -4.62 17.36 26.57
N ARG A 58 -3.64 16.52 26.24
CA ARG A 58 -2.92 15.63 27.17
C ARG A 58 -3.83 14.65 27.92
N ALA A 59 -5.04 14.41 27.43
CA ALA A 59 -5.92 13.33 27.89
C ALA A 59 -5.31 11.95 27.58
N LEU A 60 -4.49 11.87 26.53
CA LEU A 60 -3.61 10.73 26.26
C LEU A 60 -2.15 11.23 26.19
N PRO A 61 -1.18 10.53 26.80
CA PRO A 61 0.21 10.94 26.70
C PRO A 61 0.71 10.79 25.25
N LEU A 62 1.51 11.75 24.79
CA LEU A 62 1.96 11.84 23.39
C LEU A 62 2.62 10.55 22.88
N TRP A 63 3.40 9.87 23.72
CA TRP A 63 4.08 8.63 23.34
C TRP A 63 3.09 7.51 22.98
N ALA A 64 1.90 7.48 23.59
CA ALA A 64 0.85 6.52 23.31
C ALA A 64 0.04 6.91 22.05
N CYS A 65 -0.11 8.21 21.79
CA CYS A 65 -0.71 8.69 20.54
C CYS A 65 0.09 8.23 19.32
N THR A 66 1.42 8.28 19.38
CA THR A 66 2.31 7.99 18.24
C THR A 66 2.04 6.64 17.55
N PRO A 67 2.05 5.48 18.25
CA PRO A 67 1.79 4.19 17.62
C PRO A 67 0.34 4.04 17.14
N ILE A 68 -0.64 4.62 17.85
CA ILE A 68 -2.05 4.60 17.44
C ILE A 68 -2.22 5.35 16.12
N LEU A 69 -1.64 6.56 16.03
CA LEU A 69 -1.66 7.37 14.83
C LEU A 69 -0.88 6.72 13.69
N ALA A 70 0.20 5.98 13.97
CA ALA A 70 0.93 5.24 12.94
C ALA A 70 0.06 4.15 12.29
N VAL A 71 -0.69 3.40 13.10
CA VAL A 71 -1.64 2.38 12.59
C VAL A 71 -2.80 3.01 11.84
N LEU A 72 -3.37 4.10 12.37
CA LEU A 72 -4.45 4.84 11.69
C LEU A 72 -3.96 5.41 10.35
N SER A 73 -2.79 6.03 10.33
CA SER A 73 -2.18 6.59 9.12
C SER A 73 -1.89 5.47 8.11
N TYR A 74 -1.35 4.33 8.54
CA TYR A 74 -1.20 3.14 7.70
C TYR A 74 -2.56 2.70 7.08
N ALA A 75 -3.61 2.61 7.89
CA ALA A 75 -4.94 2.17 7.42
C ALA A 75 -5.55 3.12 6.37
N HIS A 76 -5.15 4.41 6.35
CA HIS A 76 -5.55 5.32 5.28
C HIS A 76 -5.01 4.90 3.91
N TYR A 77 -3.92 4.13 3.84
CA TYR A 77 -3.45 3.56 2.57
C TYR A 77 -4.45 2.59 1.96
N THR A 78 -5.26 1.89 2.76
CA THR A 78 -6.33 1.04 2.23
C THR A 78 -7.34 1.86 1.42
N LEU A 79 -7.66 3.09 1.85
CA LEU A 79 -8.51 4.01 1.07
C LEU A 79 -7.87 4.37 -0.26
N VAL A 80 -6.57 4.69 -0.24
CA VAL A 80 -5.79 4.99 -1.45
C VAL A 80 -5.82 3.80 -2.40
N HIS A 81 -5.50 2.62 -1.90
CA HIS A 81 -5.39 1.38 -2.65
C HIS A 81 -6.70 1.03 -3.36
N GLU A 82 -7.81 1.08 -2.63
CA GLU A 82 -9.15 0.82 -3.15
C GLU A 82 -9.57 1.88 -4.18
N ALA A 83 -9.26 3.15 -3.92
CA ALA A 83 -9.58 4.25 -4.83
C ALA A 83 -8.83 4.15 -6.16
N ILE A 84 -7.56 3.73 -6.16
CA ILE A 84 -6.72 3.65 -7.37
C ILE A 84 -7.33 2.66 -8.37
N HIS A 85 -7.89 1.56 -7.87
CA HIS A 85 -8.50 0.51 -8.69
C HIS A 85 -9.99 0.70 -8.96
N GLY A 86 -10.57 1.80 -8.46
CA GLY A 86 -11.99 2.09 -8.66
C GLY A 86 -12.93 1.21 -7.82
N ASN A 87 -12.43 0.63 -6.73
CA ASN A 87 -13.19 -0.31 -5.89
C ASN A 87 -14.20 0.41 -4.99
N VAL A 88 -14.01 1.70 -4.68
CA VAL A 88 -14.92 2.44 -3.79
C VAL A 88 -16.28 2.58 -4.44
N VAL A 89 -16.30 3.04 -5.70
CA VAL A 89 -17.49 3.10 -6.55
C VAL A 89 -17.13 2.61 -7.95
N ALA A 90 -17.50 1.37 -8.25
CA ALA A 90 -17.34 0.78 -9.58
C ALA A 90 -18.51 1.18 -10.52
N SER A 91 -19.70 1.38 -9.96
CA SER A 91 -20.91 1.78 -10.69
C SER A 91 -21.91 2.50 -9.76
N PRO A 92 -22.67 3.53 -10.23
CA PRO A 92 -22.66 4.09 -11.59
C PRO A 92 -21.45 4.99 -11.88
N ARG A 93 -21.11 5.14 -13.16
CA ARG A 93 -19.96 5.97 -13.60
C ARG A 93 -20.09 7.45 -13.24
N SER A 94 -21.32 7.97 -13.09
CA SER A 94 -21.58 9.34 -12.63
C SER A 94 -21.03 9.63 -11.22
N ALA A 95 -20.88 8.61 -10.39
CA ALA A 95 -20.35 8.73 -9.03
C ALA A 95 -18.86 8.31 -8.93
N TYR A 96 -18.18 8.06 -10.05
CA TYR A 96 -16.79 7.57 -10.05
C TYR A 96 -15.79 8.56 -9.42
N TRP A 97 -16.12 9.86 -9.41
CA TRP A 97 -15.33 10.92 -8.75
C TRP A 97 -15.13 10.67 -7.24
N ILE A 98 -16.01 9.88 -6.62
CA ILE A 98 -15.90 9.49 -5.21
C ILE A 98 -14.61 8.71 -4.95
N ASN A 99 -14.15 7.88 -5.91
CA ASN A 99 -12.85 7.20 -5.79
C ASN A 99 -11.72 8.23 -5.63
N THR A 100 -11.69 9.27 -6.46
CA THR A 100 -10.67 10.33 -6.36
C THR A 100 -10.75 11.06 -5.02
N LEU A 101 -11.94 11.38 -4.53
CA LEU A 101 -12.12 12.01 -3.21
C LEU A 101 -11.59 11.11 -2.08
N VAL A 102 -11.98 9.83 -2.06
CA VAL A 102 -11.53 8.86 -1.06
C VAL A 102 -10.01 8.64 -1.15
N GLY A 103 -9.46 8.64 -2.37
CA GLY A 103 -8.04 8.62 -2.62
C GLY A 103 -7.29 9.80 -1.99
N TRP A 104 -7.84 11.02 -2.11
CA TRP A 104 -7.30 12.20 -1.44
C TRP A 104 -7.40 12.10 0.09
N ILE A 105 -8.53 11.66 0.63
CA ILE A 105 -8.70 11.44 2.08
C ILE A 105 -7.62 10.48 2.59
N GLY A 106 -7.43 9.34 1.91
CA GLY A 106 -6.40 8.37 2.24
C GLY A 106 -4.98 8.94 2.16
N SER A 107 -4.68 9.67 1.09
CA SER A 107 -3.33 10.21 0.87
C SER A 107 -2.94 11.27 1.90
N LEU A 108 -3.88 12.14 2.28
CA LEU A 108 -3.66 13.16 3.30
C LEU A 108 -3.43 12.55 4.69
N GLY A 109 -4.14 11.48 5.03
CA GLY A 109 -3.90 10.72 6.27
C GLY A 109 -2.51 10.07 6.37
N LEU A 110 -1.82 9.91 5.23
CA LEU A 110 -0.43 9.44 5.12
C LEU A 110 0.60 10.57 5.04
N ALA A 111 0.16 11.83 4.99
CA ALA A 111 0.98 12.97 4.58
C ALA A 111 1.68 12.74 3.22
N ALA A 112 0.97 12.15 2.27
CA ALA A 112 1.43 11.86 0.91
C ALA A 112 0.48 12.48 -0.13
N GLY A 113 0.99 12.69 -1.35
CA GLY A 113 0.19 13.20 -2.47
C GLY A 113 -0.50 12.07 -3.24
N TRP A 114 -1.82 12.18 -3.44
CA TRP A 114 -2.62 11.20 -4.19
C TRP A 114 -2.04 10.85 -5.57
N PRO A 115 -1.63 11.81 -6.42
CA PRO A 115 -1.20 11.47 -7.77
C PRO A 115 0.08 10.64 -7.80
N ALA A 116 1.01 10.92 -6.88
CA ALA A 116 2.23 10.10 -6.75
C ALA A 116 1.86 8.67 -6.41
N LEU A 117 1.04 8.46 -5.37
CA LEU A 117 0.61 7.12 -4.97
C LEU A 117 -0.14 6.40 -6.09
N GLN A 118 -1.06 7.09 -6.77
CA GLN A 118 -1.80 6.51 -7.90
C GLN A 118 -0.87 6.10 -9.04
N ARG A 119 0.03 7.00 -9.46
CA ARG A 119 0.91 6.77 -10.60
C ARG A 119 1.93 5.67 -10.31
N THR A 120 2.58 5.70 -9.15
CA THR A 120 3.57 4.68 -8.79
C THR A 120 2.92 3.32 -8.60
N HIS A 121 1.74 3.25 -8.00
CA HIS A 121 1.01 1.98 -7.81
C HIS A 121 0.60 1.33 -9.15
N VAL A 122 0.05 2.12 -10.09
CA VAL A 122 -0.32 1.60 -11.42
C VAL A 122 0.91 1.12 -12.21
N LEU A 123 2.03 1.86 -12.12
CA LEU A 123 3.28 1.45 -12.74
C LEU A 123 3.84 0.19 -12.10
N HIS A 124 3.73 0.06 -10.77
CA HIS A 124 4.12 -1.11 -10.02
C HIS A 124 3.39 -2.37 -10.50
N HIS A 125 2.06 -2.33 -10.66
CA HIS A 125 1.31 -3.46 -11.24
C HIS A 125 1.74 -3.82 -12.66
N SER A 126 2.03 -2.81 -13.48
CA SER A 126 2.42 -3.02 -14.87
C SER A 126 3.84 -3.60 -15.01
N HIS A 127 4.72 -3.35 -14.04
CA HIS A 127 6.14 -3.62 -14.14
C HIS A 127 6.70 -4.40 -12.94
N THR A 128 5.84 -5.07 -12.16
CA THR A 128 6.18 -5.66 -10.86
C THR A 128 7.49 -6.44 -10.90
N ASN A 129 8.39 -6.13 -9.96
CA ASN A 129 9.72 -6.75 -9.80
C ASN A 129 10.70 -6.56 -10.97
N THR A 130 10.41 -5.67 -11.93
CA THR A 130 11.37 -5.29 -12.97
C THR A 130 12.08 -3.98 -12.61
N GLU A 131 13.12 -3.61 -13.36
CA GLU A 131 13.83 -2.33 -13.18
C GLU A 131 12.95 -1.09 -13.42
N ARG A 132 11.77 -1.25 -14.04
CA ARG A 132 10.80 -0.15 -14.25
C ARG A 132 9.78 -0.05 -13.13
N ASP A 133 9.75 -1.00 -12.20
CA ASP A 133 8.90 -0.96 -11.01
C ASP A 133 9.36 0.20 -10.11
N PRO A 134 8.51 1.20 -9.81
CA PRO A 134 8.86 2.28 -8.89
C PRO A 134 9.28 1.80 -7.51
N ASP A 135 8.82 0.61 -7.09
CA ASP A 135 9.11 0.01 -5.80
C ASP A 135 10.39 -0.85 -5.81
N ILE A 136 11.03 -1.07 -6.96
CA ILE A 136 12.26 -1.88 -7.05
C ILE A 136 13.37 -1.36 -6.14
N TYR A 137 13.34 -0.07 -5.80
CA TYR A 137 14.32 0.53 -4.89
C TYR A 137 14.33 -0.13 -3.52
N VAL A 138 13.24 -0.75 -3.05
CA VAL A 138 13.20 -1.45 -1.75
C VAL A 138 13.90 -2.81 -1.76
N LYS A 139 14.23 -3.36 -2.94
CA LYS A 139 14.91 -4.65 -3.11
C LYS A 139 16.19 -4.74 -2.29
N GLY A 140 16.39 -5.88 -1.62
CA GLY A 140 17.56 -6.15 -0.79
C GLY A 140 17.20 -6.87 0.50
N THR A 141 18.14 -6.90 1.45
CA THR A 141 17.90 -7.45 2.79
C THR A 141 17.00 -6.53 3.62
N PHE A 142 16.43 -7.06 4.69
CA PHE A 142 15.61 -6.27 5.63
C PHE A 142 16.40 -5.09 6.23
N LEU A 143 17.69 -5.27 6.56
CA LEU A 143 18.53 -4.17 7.06
C LEU A 143 18.75 -3.08 5.99
N GLN A 144 18.89 -3.46 4.72
CA GLN A 144 18.97 -2.50 3.62
C GLN A 144 17.67 -1.72 3.44
N LEU A 145 16.51 -2.37 3.62
CA LEU A 145 15.20 -1.68 3.65
C LEU A 145 15.16 -0.62 4.74
N LEU A 146 15.52 -0.99 5.98
CA LEU A 146 15.55 -0.06 7.11
C LEU A 146 16.52 1.11 6.84
N GLY A 147 17.72 0.82 6.32
CA GLY A 147 18.69 1.85 5.95
C GLY A 147 18.13 2.82 4.91
N LYS A 148 17.48 2.31 3.85
CA LYS A 148 16.83 3.16 2.82
C LYS A 148 15.71 4.01 3.40
N TRP A 149 14.92 3.45 4.31
CA TRP A 149 13.86 4.20 5.00
C TRP A 149 14.43 5.36 5.83
N ILE A 150 15.44 5.11 6.66
CA ILE A 150 16.12 6.16 7.47
C ILE A 150 16.69 7.25 6.56
N MET A 151 17.42 6.87 5.51
CA MET A 151 18.00 7.81 4.54
C MET A 151 16.94 8.57 3.73
N GLY A 152 15.74 8.02 3.62
CA GLY A 152 14.60 8.67 2.97
C GLY A 152 13.99 9.80 3.78
N ILE A 153 14.11 9.78 5.12
CA ILE A 153 13.45 10.73 6.03
C ILE A 153 13.79 12.19 5.70
N PRO A 154 15.06 12.61 5.57
CA PRO A 154 15.39 14.00 5.22
C PRO A 154 14.80 14.40 3.86
N THR A 155 14.80 13.48 2.89
CA THR A 155 14.28 13.77 1.54
C THR A 155 12.77 13.90 1.50
N SER A 156 12.04 13.32 2.47
CA SER A 156 10.59 13.45 2.60
C SER A 156 10.15 14.87 3.02
N LEU A 157 11.06 15.65 3.59
CA LEU A 157 10.84 17.05 3.99
C LEU A 157 11.19 18.05 2.89
N ILE A 158 11.68 17.59 1.73
CA ILE A 158 11.99 18.46 0.60
C ILE A 158 10.81 18.43 -0.37
N PRO A 159 10.12 19.56 -0.63
CA PRO A 159 9.09 19.62 -1.65
C PRO A 159 9.66 19.14 -2.99
N MET A 160 8.99 18.21 -3.68
CA MET A 160 9.54 17.59 -4.90
C MET A 160 9.90 18.63 -5.97
N ALA A 161 9.14 19.71 -6.08
CA ALA A 161 9.42 20.83 -6.99
C ALA A 161 10.76 21.53 -6.66
N ALA A 162 11.18 21.58 -5.40
CA ALA A 162 12.45 22.17 -4.98
C ALA A 162 13.66 21.33 -5.45
N LEU A 163 13.47 20.04 -5.74
CA LEU A 163 14.54 19.19 -6.28
C LEU A 163 15.06 19.69 -7.62
N ARG A 164 14.29 20.49 -8.38
CA ARG A 164 14.78 21.11 -9.62
C ARG A 164 15.99 22.01 -9.40
N PHE A 165 16.14 22.57 -8.19
CA PHE A 165 17.26 23.42 -7.80
C PHE A 165 18.33 22.68 -6.98
N ILE A 166 17.91 21.74 -6.12
CA ILE A 166 18.81 21.01 -5.21
C ILE A 166 19.48 19.82 -5.91
N SER A 167 18.73 19.09 -6.74
CA SER A 167 19.18 17.88 -7.43
C SER A 167 18.48 17.70 -8.78
N PRO A 168 18.91 18.46 -9.83
CA PRO A 168 18.25 18.45 -11.14
C PRO A 168 18.13 17.05 -11.75
N ARG A 169 19.15 16.19 -11.57
CA ARG A 169 19.12 14.79 -12.02
C ARG A 169 18.05 13.95 -11.34
N ARG A 170 17.77 14.19 -10.04
CA ARG A 170 16.69 13.50 -9.32
C ARG A 170 15.33 14.03 -9.77
N TYR A 171 15.21 15.35 -9.97
CA TYR A 171 14.00 15.97 -10.49
C TYR A 171 13.63 15.43 -11.88
N GLN A 172 14.60 15.30 -12.79
CA GLN A 172 14.38 14.71 -14.13
C GLN A 172 13.86 13.27 -14.05
N ARG A 173 14.41 12.44 -13.15
CA ARG A 173 13.93 11.07 -12.93
C ARG A 173 12.49 11.02 -12.41
N ILE A 174 12.14 11.92 -11.48
CA ILE A 174 10.75 12.05 -10.99
C ILE A 174 9.83 12.53 -12.12
N GLY A 175 10.28 13.49 -12.93
CA GLY A 175 9.54 14.03 -14.08
C GLY A 175 9.28 13.02 -15.20
N ALA A 176 10.02 11.91 -15.24
CA ALA A 176 9.73 10.79 -16.13
C ALA A 176 8.52 9.95 -15.68
N ILE A 177 8.12 10.06 -14.41
CA ILE A 177 7.02 9.31 -13.80
C ILE A 177 5.80 10.22 -13.58
N LEU A 178 6.05 11.40 -13.00
CA LEU A 178 5.03 12.38 -12.60
C LEU A 178 5.08 13.62 -13.48
N SER A 179 3.92 14.11 -13.88
CA SER A 179 3.75 15.39 -14.57
C SER A 179 3.99 16.59 -13.63
N PRO A 180 4.28 17.78 -14.17
CA PRO A 180 4.49 18.98 -13.34
C PRO A 180 3.33 19.31 -12.38
N PRO A 181 2.03 19.20 -12.75
CA PRO A 181 0.92 19.40 -11.81
C PRO A 181 0.93 18.40 -10.66
N GLU A 182 1.25 17.13 -10.92
CA GLU A 182 1.33 16.08 -9.90
C GLU A 182 2.49 16.36 -8.94
N ILE A 183 3.64 16.78 -9.45
CA ILE A 183 4.79 17.20 -8.64
C ILE A 183 4.41 18.39 -7.73
N THR A 184 3.69 19.38 -8.26
CA THR A 184 3.20 20.52 -7.47
C THR A 184 2.25 20.07 -6.36
N GLN A 185 1.30 19.18 -6.66
CA GLN A 185 0.35 18.67 -5.68
C GLN A 185 1.06 17.89 -4.56
N VAL A 186 2.01 17.03 -4.89
CA VAL A 186 2.82 16.33 -3.88
C VAL A 186 3.66 17.31 -3.06
N SER A 187 4.23 18.33 -3.72
CA SER A 187 4.99 19.39 -3.05
C SER A 187 4.13 20.18 -2.06
N ALA A 188 2.85 20.42 -2.38
CA ALA A 188 1.92 21.11 -1.50
C ALA A 188 1.68 20.34 -0.18
N VAL A 189 1.62 19.01 -0.23
CA VAL A 189 1.51 18.17 0.98
C VAL A 189 2.77 18.24 1.84
N THR A 190 3.95 18.24 1.22
CA THR A 190 5.22 18.48 1.96
C THR A 190 5.25 19.87 2.57
N LEU A 191 4.85 20.90 1.83
CA LEU A 191 4.78 22.27 2.32
C LEU A 191 3.79 22.42 3.48
N LEU A 192 2.65 21.72 3.46
CA LEU A 192 1.73 21.66 4.60
C LEU A 192 2.43 21.08 5.83
N THR A 193 3.17 19.97 5.68
CA THR A 193 3.93 19.37 6.79
C THR A 193 4.97 20.34 7.36
N LEU A 194 5.66 21.09 6.50
CA LEU A 194 6.61 22.13 6.91
C LEU A 194 5.94 23.35 7.53
N ALA A 195 4.76 23.75 7.06
CA ALA A 195 3.98 24.84 7.64
C ALA A 195 3.52 24.47 9.06
N LEU A 196 3.07 23.23 9.28
CA LEU A 196 2.75 22.72 10.61
C LEU A 196 3.97 22.71 11.53
N LEU A 197 5.16 22.38 11.01
CA LEU A 197 6.41 22.49 11.77
C LEU A 197 6.74 23.95 12.13
N GLY A 198 6.60 24.88 11.18
CA GLY A 198 6.82 26.31 11.41
C GLY A 198 5.88 26.87 12.47
N LEU A 199 4.61 26.49 12.44
CA LEU A 199 3.63 26.84 13.47
C LEU A 199 4.00 26.23 14.84
N ALA A 200 4.43 24.98 14.86
CA ALA A 200 4.88 24.31 16.09
C ALA A 200 6.12 24.98 16.69
N LEU A 201 7.08 25.42 15.87
CA LEU A 201 8.23 26.21 16.29
C LEU A 201 7.80 27.56 16.88
N ALA A 202 6.91 28.28 16.18
CA ALA A 202 6.44 29.60 16.60
C ALA A 202 5.64 29.57 17.91
N THR A 203 5.00 28.44 18.22
CA THR A 203 4.14 28.28 19.40
C THR A 203 4.76 27.44 20.52
N GLY A 204 5.96 26.87 20.32
CA GLY A 204 6.62 26.00 21.30
C GLY A 204 6.10 24.55 21.34
N HIS A 205 5.32 24.11 20.36
CA HIS A 205 4.67 22.78 20.29
C HIS A 205 5.42 21.79 19.37
N VAL A 206 6.75 21.93 19.22
CA VAL A 206 7.55 21.06 18.34
C VAL A 206 7.41 19.58 18.71
N VAL A 207 7.31 19.27 20.01
CA VAL A 207 7.12 17.90 20.49
C VAL A 207 5.75 17.35 20.07
N ASP A 208 4.70 18.17 20.10
CA ASP A 208 3.37 17.76 19.63
C ASP A 208 3.38 17.48 18.12
N TRP A 209 4.00 18.35 17.32
CA TRP A 209 4.16 18.09 15.89
C TRP A 209 4.96 16.81 15.62
N LEU A 210 6.03 16.59 16.38
CA LEU A 210 6.88 15.41 16.22
C LEU A 210 6.12 14.12 16.55
N MET A 211 5.40 14.08 17.67
CA MET A 211 4.72 12.89 18.17
C MET A 211 3.35 12.65 17.53
N LEU A 212 2.60 13.70 17.19
CA LEU A 212 1.22 13.59 16.68
C LEU A 212 1.12 13.65 15.16
N TRP A 213 2.18 14.05 14.45
CA TRP A 213 2.16 14.17 12.99
C TRP A 213 3.37 13.50 12.32
N PHE A 214 4.58 13.94 12.64
CA PHE A 214 5.77 13.53 11.91
C PHE A 214 6.13 12.06 12.13
N LEU A 215 6.36 11.62 13.37
CA LEU A 215 6.72 10.23 13.65
C LEU A 215 5.62 9.23 13.22
N PRO A 216 4.33 9.45 13.51
CA PRO A 216 3.27 8.55 13.06
C PRO A 216 3.28 8.28 11.56
N THR A 217 3.41 9.33 10.74
CA THR A 217 3.41 9.19 9.28
C THR A 217 4.71 8.54 8.75
N ARG A 218 5.85 8.71 9.44
CA ARG A 218 7.09 7.98 9.11
C ARG A 218 6.98 6.50 9.44
N LEU A 219 6.38 6.16 10.59
CA LEU A 219 6.14 4.78 10.99
C LEU A 219 5.11 4.10 10.08
N ALA A 220 4.04 4.80 9.69
CA ALA A 220 3.09 4.29 8.69
C ALA A 220 3.78 3.99 7.36
N GLY A 221 4.65 4.90 6.89
CA GLY A 221 5.48 4.66 5.70
C GLY A 221 6.40 3.45 5.84
N LEU A 222 6.95 3.19 7.03
CA LEU A 222 7.74 1.98 7.30
C LEU A 222 6.88 0.71 7.24
N ILE A 223 5.67 0.74 7.81
CA ILE A 223 4.72 -0.39 7.74
C ILE A 223 4.41 -0.72 6.28
N LEU A 224 4.13 0.29 5.45
CA LEU A 224 3.90 0.09 4.01
C LEU A 224 5.15 -0.46 3.30
N ALA A 225 6.32 0.11 3.56
CA ALA A 225 7.57 -0.36 2.99
C ALA A 225 7.84 -1.83 3.31
N ILE A 226 7.53 -2.28 4.53
CA ILE A 226 7.68 -3.67 4.94
C ILE A 226 6.60 -4.54 4.30
N PHE A 227 5.32 -4.24 4.50
CA PHE A 227 4.23 -5.20 4.24
C PHE A 227 3.60 -5.11 2.85
N PHE A 228 3.84 -4.03 2.10
CA PHE A 228 3.33 -3.86 0.74
C PHE A 228 4.46 -3.95 -0.28
N GLN A 229 5.56 -3.26 -0.04
CA GLN A 229 6.60 -3.11 -1.06
C GLN A 229 7.66 -4.21 -0.95
N TRP A 230 8.15 -4.52 0.25
CA TRP A 230 9.26 -5.45 0.44
C TRP A 230 8.84 -6.90 0.64
N LEU A 231 8.06 -7.17 1.69
CA LEU A 231 7.70 -8.52 2.10
C LEU A 231 6.99 -9.28 0.99
N PRO A 232 5.97 -8.72 0.29
CA PRO A 232 5.26 -9.48 -0.72
C PRO A 232 6.14 -9.87 -1.92
N HIS A 233 7.11 -9.01 -2.24
CA HIS A 233 7.89 -9.06 -3.48
C HIS A 233 9.23 -9.76 -3.34
N HIS A 234 9.85 -9.73 -2.15
CA HIS A 234 11.14 -10.36 -1.89
C HIS A 234 11.19 -11.79 -2.47
N PRO A 235 12.26 -12.24 -3.16
CA PRO A 235 13.51 -11.53 -3.44
C PRO A 235 13.49 -10.72 -4.75
N PHE A 236 12.31 -10.37 -5.29
CA PHE A 236 12.13 -9.58 -6.51
C PHE A 236 12.68 -10.26 -7.77
N ASP A 237 12.43 -11.56 -7.90
CA ASP A 237 12.97 -12.43 -8.94
C ASP A 237 11.90 -13.03 -9.87
N ARG A 238 10.62 -12.85 -9.56
CA ARG A 238 9.48 -13.37 -10.34
C ARG A 238 8.62 -12.23 -10.85
N THR A 239 8.15 -12.34 -12.10
CA THR A 239 7.27 -11.35 -12.74
C THR A 239 5.95 -11.97 -13.20
N GLU A 240 5.85 -13.29 -13.12
CA GLU A 240 4.69 -14.05 -13.58
C GLU A 240 3.46 -13.79 -12.71
N ARG A 241 2.28 -13.79 -13.34
CA ARG A 241 0.99 -13.39 -12.72
C ARG A 241 0.73 -14.01 -11.35
N TYR A 242 1.05 -15.29 -11.16
CA TYR A 242 0.78 -16.05 -9.92
C TYR A 242 1.96 -16.08 -8.93
N LEU A 243 3.11 -15.51 -9.32
CA LEU A 243 4.39 -15.66 -8.62
C LEU A 243 5.06 -14.34 -8.28
N ASN A 244 4.67 -13.23 -8.93
CA ASN A 244 5.24 -11.90 -8.74
C ASN A 244 5.17 -11.40 -7.29
N THR A 245 4.20 -11.90 -6.52
CA THR A 245 4.01 -11.58 -5.11
C THR A 245 3.75 -12.87 -4.32
N ARG A 246 3.25 -12.75 -3.09
CA ARG A 246 2.98 -13.87 -2.19
C ARG A 246 1.73 -13.64 -1.36
N VAL A 247 1.29 -14.71 -0.74
CA VAL A 247 0.40 -14.74 0.40
C VAL A 247 1.24 -15.01 1.65
N SER A 248 1.12 -14.16 2.68
CA SER A 248 1.79 -14.31 3.97
C SER A 248 0.78 -14.61 5.07
N LEU A 249 0.75 -15.85 5.56
CA LEU A 249 -0.19 -16.32 6.59
C LEU A 249 0.49 -16.36 7.96
N TRP A 250 0.03 -15.53 8.87
CA TRP A 250 0.51 -15.49 10.26
C TRP A 250 -0.57 -14.96 11.19
N THR A 251 -0.48 -15.31 12.46
CA THR A 251 -1.50 -15.00 13.48
C THR A 251 -1.74 -13.49 13.58
N GLY A 252 -2.98 -13.07 13.32
CA GLY A 252 -3.38 -11.66 13.36
C GLY A 252 -3.10 -10.86 12.08
N GLY A 253 -2.31 -11.39 11.12
CA GLY A 253 -1.93 -10.65 9.91
C GLY A 253 -3.11 -10.19 9.05
N THR A 254 -4.14 -11.02 8.92
CA THR A 254 -5.36 -10.67 8.17
C THR A 254 -6.17 -9.55 8.82
N PHE A 255 -6.15 -9.44 10.14
CA PHE A 255 -6.81 -8.34 10.85
C PHE A 255 -5.94 -7.08 10.83
N LEU A 256 -4.68 -7.20 11.28
CA LEU A 256 -3.75 -6.08 11.44
C LEU A 256 -3.40 -5.40 10.11
N LEU A 257 -3.29 -6.17 9.03
CA LEU A 257 -2.98 -5.64 7.70
C LEU A 257 -4.22 -5.41 6.85
N LEU A 258 -5.43 -5.46 7.41
CA LEU A 258 -6.67 -5.31 6.63
C LEU A 258 -6.67 -6.24 5.40
N GLN A 259 -6.35 -7.51 5.63
CA GLN A 259 -6.19 -8.59 4.64
C GLN A 259 -5.08 -8.43 3.60
N GLN A 260 -4.24 -7.39 3.69
CA GLN A 260 -3.15 -7.12 2.74
C GLN A 260 -1.98 -8.11 2.88
N ASN A 261 -2.01 -8.94 3.91
CA ASN A 261 -1.18 -10.14 4.00
C ASN A 261 -1.45 -11.14 2.85
N LEU A 262 -2.62 -11.05 2.21
CA LEU A 262 -3.00 -11.80 1.02
C LEU A 262 -2.66 -11.03 -0.28
N HIS A 263 -1.52 -10.33 -0.31
CA HIS A 263 -1.15 -9.36 -1.36
C HIS A 263 -1.24 -9.93 -2.79
N LEU A 264 -0.97 -11.21 -2.99
CA LEU A 264 -1.17 -11.86 -4.30
C LEU A 264 -2.61 -11.74 -4.82
N MET A 265 -3.61 -11.78 -3.94
CA MET A 265 -5.02 -11.65 -4.34
C MET A 265 -5.27 -10.30 -5.00
N HIS A 266 -4.66 -9.26 -4.43
CA HIS A 266 -4.67 -7.92 -4.99
C HIS A 266 -4.01 -7.87 -6.38
N HIS A 267 -2.85 -8.50 -6.58
CA HIS A 267 -2.18 -8.54 -7.88
C HIS A 267 -2.96 -9.31 -8.95
N LEU A 268 -3.64 -10.39 -8.55
CA LEU A 268 -4.45 -11.20 -9.46
C LEU A 268 -5.71 -10.46 -9.90
N TRP A 269 -6.43 -9.89 -8.94
CA TRP A 269 -7.73 -9.26 -9.15
C TRP A 269 -7.84 -7.96 -8.35
N PRO A 270 -7.18 -6.88 -8.80
CA PRO A 270 -7.16 -5.61 -8.07
C PRO A 270 -8.54 -4.95 -7.95
N SER A 271 -9.52 -5.39 -8.76
CA SER A 271 -10.92 -4.98 -8.69
C SER A 271 -11.68 -5.53 -7.47
N VAL A 272 -11.12 -6.52 -6.77
CA VAL A 272 -11.74 -7.08 -5.57
C VAL A 272 -11.37 -6.18 -4.39
N PRO A 273 -12.35 -5.69 -3.61
CA PRO A 273 -12.05 -4.83 -2.48
C PRO A 273 -11.35 -5.60 -1.35
N PHE A 274 -10.49 -4.92 -0.60
CA PHE A 274 -9.61 -5.54 0.41
C PHE A 274 -10.32 -6.49 1.40
N TYR A 275 -11.54 -6.16 1.82
CA TYR A 275 -12.31 -6.96 2.80
C TYR A 275 -12.78 -8.31 2.23
N ASN A 276 -12.57 -8.55 0.94
CA ASN A 276 -12.90 -9.80 0.24
C ASN A 276 -11.69 -10.64 -0.15
N TYR A 277 -10.46 -10.21 0.14
CA TYR A 277 -9.26 -10.97 -0.23
C TYR A 277 -9.23 -12.36 0.39
N ALA A 278 -9.65 -12.52 1.65
CA ALA A 278 -9.72 -13.82 2.30
C ALA A 278 -10.72 -14.73 1.58
N ARG A 279 -11.90 -14.22 1.22
CA ARG A 279 -12.90 -15.00 0.46
C ARG A 279 -12.36 -15.41 -0.91
N LEU A 280 -11.68 -14.48 -1.61
CA LEU A 280 -11.06 -14.76 -2.89
C LEU A 280 -9.95 -15.81 -2.76
N PHE A 281 -9.07 -15.67 -1.77
CA PHE A 281 -8.00 -16.61 -1.49
C PHE A 281 -8.53 -18.02 -1.27
N HIS A 282 -9.56 -18.20 -0.44
CA HIS A 282 -10.12 -19.53 -0.19
C HIS A 282 -10.74 -20.15 -1.46
N ARG A 283 -11.43 -19.35 -2.29
CA ARG A 283 -12.01 -19.84 -3.56
C ARG A 283 -10.95 -20.18 -4.60
N LEU A 284 -9.83 -19.45 -4.62
CA LEU A 284 -8.76 -19.64 -5.61
C LEU A 284 -7.63 -20.54 -5.10
N ARG A 285 -7.63 -20.98 -3.83
CA ARG A 285 -6.54 -21.76 -3.23
C ARG A 285 -6.10 -22.97 -4.07
N PRO A 286 -7.00 -23.80 -4.64
CA PRO A 286 -6.57 -24.92 -5.48
C PRO A 286 -5.79 -24.47 -6.73
N VAL A 287 -6.20 -23.36 -7.36
CA VAL A 287 -5.49 -22.77 -8.50
C VAL A 287 -4.13 -22.25 -8.07
N LEU A 288 -4.04 -21.54 -6.95
CA LEU A 288 -2.78 -21.01 -6.42
C LEU A 288 -1.77 -22.13 -6.14
N GLN A 289 -2.23 -23.27 -5.63
CA GLN A 289 -1.38 -24.43 -5.38
C GLN A 289 -0.81 -25.03 -6.67
N VAL A 290 -1.66 -25.20 -7.71
CA VAL A 290 -1.21 -25.71 -9.02
C VAL A 290 -0.28 -24.74 -9.74
N GLU A 291 -0.51 -23.44 -9.61
CA GLU A 291 0.36 -22.41 -10.20
C GLU A 291 1.65 -22.20 -9.41
N GLY A 292 1.85 -22.91 -8.29
CA GLY A 292 3.02 -22.79 -7.44
C GLY A 292 3.14 -21.45 -6.73
N SER A 293 2.01 -20.75 -6.52
CA SER A 293 1.97 -19.48 -5.81
C SER A 293 2.61 -19.58 -4.43
N ARG A 294 3.35 -18.54 -4.05
CA ARG A 294 4.03 -18.46 -2.75
C ARG A 294 3.01 -18.23 -1.65
N ILE A 295 2.68 -19.28 -0.90
CA ILE A 295 1.85 -19.25 0.31
C ILE A 295 2.74 -19.62 1.50
N GLU A 296 3.18 -18.61 2.24
CA GLU A 296 4.27 -18.74 3.23
C GLU A 296 3.88 -18.05 4.55
N GLY A 297 4.68 -18.26 5.60
CA GLY A 297 4.55 -17.52 6.86
C GLY A 297 5.00 -16.05 6.77
N LEU A 298 5.25 -15.42 7.92
CA LEU A 298 5.82 -14.07 8.00
C LEU A 298 7.31 -14.03 7.58
N MET A 299 8.05 -15.11 7.85
CA MET A 299 9.49 -15.17 7.56
C MET A 299 9.77 -15.42 6.08
N VAL A 300 10.77 -14.72 5.55
CA VAL A 300 11.25 -14.85 4.16
C VAL A 300 12.72 -15.31 4.14
N GLY A 301 13.13 -16.03 3.10
CA GLY A 301 14.51 -16.53 2.95
C GLY A 301 14.71 -17.98 3.43
N PRO A 302 15.95 -18.40 3.77
CA PRO A 302 16.30 -19.80 4.06
C PRO A 302 15.53 -20.45 5.22
N GLY A 303 14.99 -19.65 6.15
CA GLY A 303 14.16 -20.12 7.27
C GLY A 303 12.66 -20.13 6.99
N ARG A 304 12.22 -20.02 5.73
CA ARG A 304 10.79 -19.95 5.38
C ARG A 304 10.06 -21.24 5.73
N ARG A 305 8.89 -21.10 6.36
CA ARG A 305 7.91 -22.20 6.48
C ARG A 305 6.87 -22.03 5.37
N THR A 306 6.75 -23.04 4.52
CA THR A 306 5.60 -23.18 3.62
C THR A 306 4.39 -23.55 4.45
N VAL A 307 3.25 -22.88 4.20
CA VAL A 307 1.99 -23.23 4.85
C VAL A 307 1.18 -24.00 3.82
N GLY A 308 1.09 -25.32 4.04
CA GLY A 308 0.33 -26.25 3.18
C GLY A 308 -1.15 -25.93 3.15
#